data_AF-A0A248YN04-F1
#
_entry.id   AF-A0A248YN04-F1
#
_cell.length_a   1.000
_cell.length_b   1.000
_cell.length_c   1.000
_cell.angle_alpha   90.00
_cell.angle_beta   90.00
_cell.angle_gamma   90.00
#
_symmetry.space_group_name_H-M   'P 1'
#
loop_
_entity.id
_entity.type
_entity.pdbx_description
1 polymer ?
#
loop_
_entity_poly.entity_id
_entity_poly.type
_entity_poly.pdbx_seq_one_letter_code
_entity_poly.pdbx_strand_id
1 'polypeptide(L)'
;MSIPSRWESLIEAQIRQAQERGEFDDLPGAGKPIPHTDRPDDELWWVKDYVRREGVPTDTLLPASLRLARRVEHLPEELDRLADEAAVRETVTALNAEIVAWLRAPWGPPVALRQVDVEAAAADWLARRRTGAGTPAGTAAEPATPAGTAAGATTRAAPAAEPATGATTPTSPPRSSSRSPRGARRWNPFARHP
;
A
#
# COMPACT_ATOMS: atom_id res chain seq x y z
N MET A 1 -11.05 54.62 5.60
CA MET A 1 -11.67 53.66 6.52
C MET A 1 -12.08 52.45 5.69
N SER A 2 -11.37 51.32 5.76
CA SER A 2 -11.87 50.09 5.13
C SER A 2 -12.92 49.49 6.06
N ILE A 3 -14.10 49.15 5.54
CA ILE A 3 -15.10 48.41 6.33
C ILE A 3 -14.68 46.94 6.26
N PRO A 4 -14.35 46.29 7.40
CA PRO A 4 -13.92 44.89 7.39
C PRO A 4 -14.98 44.02 6.75
N SER A 5 -14.55 43.04 5.94
CA SER A 5 -15.52 42.20 5.25
C SER A 5 -16.31 41.35 6.24
N ARG A 6 -17.56 41.01 5.90
CA ARG A 6 -18.40 40.12 6.73
C ARG A 6 -17.71 38.78 7.07
N TRP A 7 -16.73 38.36 6.27
CA TRP A 7 -15.96 37.15 6.46
C TRP A 7 -14.92 37.30 7.57
N GLU A 8 -14.20 38.44 7.62
CA GLU A 8 -13.31 38.77 8.73
C GLU A 8 -14.10 38.78 10.05
N SER A 9 -15.25 39.44 10.11
CA SER A 9 -16.07 39.50 11.33
C SER A 9 -16.57 38.12 11.80
N LEU A 10 -16.85 37.19 10.89
CA LEU A 10 -17.25 35.82 11.23
C LEU A 10 -16.06 34.99 11.71
N ILE A 11 -14.89 35.13 11.09
CA ILE A 11 -13.65 34.45 11.49
C ILE A 11 -13.22 34.92 12.89
N GLU A 12 -13.19 36.23 13.14
CA GLU A 12 -12.86 36.81 14.46
C GLU A 12 -13.84 36.35 15.55
N ALA A 13 -15.14 36.31 15.25
CA ALA A 13 -16.14 35.79 16.18
C ALA A 13 -15.93 34.30 16.49
N GLN A 14 -15.53 33.50 15.50
CA GLN A 14 -15.24 32.08 15.67
C GLN A 14 -13.96 31.85 16.48
N ILE A 15 -12.89 32.63 16.23
CA ILE A 15 -11.63 32.59 16.99
C ILE A 15 -11.89 32.91 18.46
N ARG A 16 -12.61 34.01 18.75
CA ARG A 16 -12.97 34.39 20.12
C ARG A 16 -13.77 33.29 20.82
N GLN A 17 -14.78 32.73 20.15
CA GLN A 17 -15.57 31.63 20.72
C GLN A 17 -14.76 30.35 20.97
N ALA A 18 -13.73 30.07 20.16
CA ALA A 18 -12.83 28.93 20.39
C ALA A 18 -11.90 29.18 21.59
N GLN A 19 -11.42 30.43 21.77
CA GLN A 19 -10.69 30.85 22.97
C GLN A 19 -11.56 30.77 24.24
N GLU A 20 -12.81 31.27 24.20
CA GLU A 20 -13.77 31.18 25.32
C GLU A 20 -14.08 29.73 25.75
N ARG A 21 -13.94 28.76 24.83
CA ARG A 21 -14.12 27.32 25.09
C ARG A 21 -12.83 26.60 25.49
N GLY A 22 -11.69 27.28 25.52
CA GLY A 22 -10.39 26.65 25.81
C GLY A 22 -9.89 25.71 24.70
N GLU A 23 -10.34 25.86 23.45
CA GLU A 23 -9.86 25.01 22.32
C GLU A 23 -8.38 25.23 21.98
N PHE A 24 -7.76 26.26 22.55
CA PHE A 24 -6.32 26.55 22.46
C PHE A 24 -5.56 26.27 23.77
N ASP A 25 -6.23 25.77 24.81
CA ASP A 25 -5.60 25.31 26.04
C ASP A 25 -5.02 23.90 25.83
N ASP A 26 -3.97 23.56 26.60
CA ASP A 26 -3.27 22.24 26.55
C ASP A 26 -2.83 21.77 25.15
N LEU A 27 -2.62 22.68 24.20
CA LEU A 27 -2.16 22.34 22.85
C LEU A 27 -0.87 21.51 22.85
N PRO A 28 -0.75 20.49 21.97
CA PRO A 28 0.44 19.64 21.89
C PRO A 28 1.65 20.44 21.39
N GLY A 29 2.42 20.99 22.33
CA GLY A 29 3.52 21.92 22.04
C GLY A 29 3.51 23.20 22.88
N ALA A 30 2.40 23.52 23.56
CA ALA A 30 2.31 24.68 24.45
C ALA A 30 3.45 24.69 25.49
N GLY A 31 4.15 25.82 25.57
CA GLY A 31 5.29 26.01 26.48
C GLY A 31 6.55 25.19 26.17
N LYS A 32 6.55 24.33 25.13
CA LYS A 32 7.73 23.57 24.73
C LYS A 32 8.62 24.42 23.80
N PRO A 33 9.96 24.26 23.84
CA PRO A 33 10.84 24.92 22.88
C PRO A 33 10.52 24.44 21.45
N ILE A 34 10.68 25.33 20.48
CA ILE A 34 10.47 24.99 19.06
C ILE A 34 11.51 23.92 18.66
N PRO A 35 11.08 22.77 18.11
CA PRO A 35 12.00 21.73 17.66
C PRO A 35 13.01 22.27 16.63
N HIS A 36 14.23 21.72 16.66
CA HIS A 36 15.26 21.95 15.63
C HIS A 36 15.88 23.36 15.57
N THR A 37 15.60 24.21 16.56
CA THR A 37 16.28 25.51 16.77
C THR A 37 17.79 25.36 17.02
N ASP A 38 18.26 24.16 17.31
CA ASP A 38 19.66 23.76 17.56
C ASP A 38 20.46 23.40 16.29
N ARG A 39 19.85 23.50 15.10
CA ARG A 39 20.44 23.04 13.82
C ARG A 39 20.76 24.20 12.87
N PRO A 40 21.56 23.97 11.80
CA PRO A 40 21.68 24.93 10.72
C PRO A 40 20.31 25.34 10.19
N ASP A 41 20.15 26.62 9.88
CA ASP A 41 18.85 27.22 9.54
C ASP A 41 18.29 26.59 8.26
N ASP A 42 17.27 25.76 8.41
CA ASP A 42 16.68 24.92 7.38
C ASP A 42 15.21 25.29 7.24
N GLU A 43 14.89 26.24 6.35
CA GLU A 43 13.52 26.74 6.12
C GLU A 43 12.49 25.61 5.85
N LEU A 44 12.96 24.44 5.41
CA LEU A 44 12.15 23.26 5.11
C LEU A 44 12.05 22.26 6.26
N TRP A 45 12.54 22.59 7.47
CA TRP A 45 12.53 21.69 8.64
C TRP A 45 11.12 21.18 8.95
N TRP A 46 10.11 22.06 8.89
CA TRP A 46 8.71 21.74 9.18
C TRP A 46 8.09 20.84 8.09
N VAL A 47 8.53 21.00 6.84
CA VAL A 47 8.11 20.13 5.72
C VAL A 47 8.69 18.73 5.92
N LYS A 48 9.97 18.64 6.31
CA LYS A 48 10.67 17.38 6.59
C LYS A 48 10.09 16.65 7.81
N ASP A 49 9.66 17.39 8.83
CA ASP A 49 8.94 16.84 9.97
C ASP A 49 7.53 16.36 9.60
N TYR A 50 6.75 17.18 8.87
CA TYR A 50 5.43 16.81 8.36
C TYR A 50 5.48 15.53 7.51
N VAL A 51 6.37 15.48 6.52
CA VAL A 51 6.57 14.31 5.65
C VAL A 51 6.88 13.05 6.46
N ARG A 52 7.70 13.17 7.50
CA ARG A 52 8.08 12.07 8.41
C ARG A 52 6.91 11.63 9.28
N ARG A 53 6.13 12.56 9.84
CA ARG A 53 4.99 12.27 10.72
C ARG A 53 3.84 11.61 9.97
N GLU A 54 3.48 12.15 8.80
CA GLU A 54 2.39 11.61 7.98
C GLU A 54 2.80 10.38 7.17
N GLY A 55 4.07 9.97 7.24
CA GLY A 55 4.61 8.80 6.53
C GLY A 55 4.53 8.92 5.00
N VAL A 56 4.64 10.14 4.45
CA VAL A 56 4.53 10.37 3.01
C VAL A 56 5.67 9.63 2.29
N PRO A 57 5.37 8.68 1.38
CA PRO A 57 6.41 7.88 0.74
C PRO A 57 7.32 8.79 -0.10
N THR A 58 8.62 8.74 0.22
CA THR A 58 9.66 9.61 -0.35
C THR A 58 9.64 9.64 -1.88
N ASP A 59 9.28 8.54 -2.52
CA ASP A 59 9.18 8.41 -3.99
C ASP A 59 8.16 9.35 -4.63
N THR A 60 7.12 9.76 -3.88
CA THR A 60 6.11 10.72 -4.33
C THR A 60 6.64 12.15 -4.32
N LEU A 61 7.64 12.43 -3.47
CA LEU A 61 8.31 13.73 -3.37
C LEU A 61 9.47 13.87 -4.36
N LEU A 62 9.90 12.78 -5.01
CA LEU A 62 10.97 12.81 -5.99
C LEU A 62 10.52 13.54 -7.29
N PRO A 63 11.40 14.38 -7.88
CA PRO A 63 11.26 14.83 -9.26
C PRO A 63 11.05 13.64 -10.21
N ALA A 64 10.29 13.87 -11.30
CA ALA A 64 9.91 12.81 -12.23
C ALA A 64 11.10 12.00 -12.77
N SER A 65 12.24 12.64 -13.04
CA SER A 65 13.46 11.99 -13.51
C SER A 65 14.04 10.98 -12.50
N LEU A 66 14.12 11.35 -11.22
CA LEU A 66 14.60 10.48 -10.15
C LEU A 66 13.60 9.37 -9.82
N ARG A 67 12.29 9.65 -9.88
CA ARG A 67 11.24 8.64 -9.67
C ARG A 67 11.28 7.56 -10.76
N LEU A 68 11.45 7.95 -12.03
CA LEU A 68 11.60 7.01 -13.14
C LEU A 68 12.90 6.20 -13.04
N ALA A 69 14.01 6.82 -12.66
CA ALA A 69 15.29 6.13 -12.47
C ALA A 69 15.20 5.04 -11.40
N ARG A 70 14.64 5.38 -10.24
CA ARG A 70 14.38 4.43 -9.16
C ARG A 70 13.42 3.31 -9.59
N ARG A 71 12.37 3.61 -10.36
CA ARG A 71 11.46 2.56 -10.84
C ARG A 71 12.13 1.61 -11.83
N VAL A 72 13.04 2.09 -12.69
CA VAL A 72 13.87 1.23 -13.55
C VAL A 72 14.81 0.35 -12.72
N GLU A 73 15.41 0.88 -11.65
CA GLU A 73 16.27 0.12 -10.72
C GLU A 73 15.51 -1.00 -10.00
N HIS A 74 14.31 -0.70 -9.46
CA HIS A 74 13.46 -1.69 -8.76
C HIS A 74 12.59 -2.56 -9.70
N LEU A 75 12.66 -2.35 -11.02
CA LEU A 75 11.82 -3.08 -11.98
C LEU A 75 11.94 -4.61 -11.86
N PRO A 76 13.13 -5.24 -11.69
CA PRO A 76 13.21 -6.69 -11.52
C PRO A 76 12.38 -7.20 -10.33
N GLU A 77 12.39 -6.46 -9.21
CA GLU A 77 11.62 -6.78 -8.01
C GLU A 77 10.11 -6.56 -8.23
N GLU A 78 9.72 -5.50 -8.96
CA GLU A 78 8.33 -5.24 -9.36
C GLU A 78 7.80 -6.43 -10.20
N LEU A 79 8.58 -6.88 -11.18
CA LEU A 79 8.23 -7.99 -12.08
C LEU A 79 8.17 -9.35 -11.38
N ASP A 80 9.05 -9.65 -10.42
CA ASP A 80 9.09 -10.95 -9.74
C ASP A 80 7.80 -11.24 -8.95
N ARG A 81 7.06 -10.19 -8.55
CA ARG A 81 5.76 -10.27 -7.88
C ARG A 81 4.59 -10.56 -8.83
N LEU A 82 4.74 -10.38 -10.15
CA LEU A 82 3.68 -10.56 -11.15
C LEU A 82 3.46 -12.03 -11.48
N ALA A 83 2.20 -12.46 -11.65
CA ALA A 83 1.87 -13.88 -11.82
C ALA A 83 2.25 -14.43 -13.19
N ASP A 84 2.10 -13.65 -14.26
CA ASP A 84 2.19 -14.09 -15.65
C ASP A 84 3.06 -13.17 -16.54
N GLU A 85 3.44 -13.69 -17.70
CA GLU A 85 4.34 -13.04 -18.66
C GLU A 85 3.68 -11.87 -19.41
N ALA A 86 2.34 -11.84 -19.48
CA ALA A 86 1.61 -10.75 -20.13
C ALA A 86 1.63 -9.49 -19.25
N ALA A 87 1.37 -9.64 -17.95
CA ALA A 87 1.49 -8.57 -16.96
C ALA A 87 2.93 -8.01 -16.88
N VAL A 88 3.95 -8.86 -17.06
CA VAL A 88 5.35 -8.43 -17.18
C VAL A 88 5.53 -7.52 -18.40
N ARG A 89 5.13 -7.96 -19.60
CA ARG A 89 5.23 -7.14 -20.82
C ARG A 89 4.45 -5.83 -20.71
N GLU A 90 3.26 -5.87 -20.13
CA GLU A 90 2.42 -4.68 -19.91
C GLU A 90 3.11 -3.68 -18.96
N THR A 91 3.64 -4.15 -17.83
CA THR A 91 4.32 -3.30 -16.84
C THR A 91 5.55 -2.61 -17.43
N VAL A 92 6.40 -3.35 -18.16
CA VAL A 92 7.58 -2.78 -18.84
C VAL A 92 7.16 -1.79 -19.94
N THR A 93 6.09 -2.10 -20.69
CA THR A 93 5.55 -1.21 -21.73
C THR A 93 5.00 0.09 -21.15
N ALA A 94 4.28 0.03 -20.02
CA ALA A 94 3.76 1.20 -19.32
C ALA A 94 4.90 2.10 -18.80
N LEU A 95 5.91 1.52 -18.15
CA LEU A 95 7.11 2.24 -17.70
C LEU A 95 7.85 2.88 -18.89
N ASN A 96 8.00 2.17 -20.00
CA ASN A 96 8.59 2.71 -21.23
C ASN A 96 7.81 3.90 -21.79
N ALA A 97 6.47 3.88 -21.71
CA ALA A 97 5.64 5.01 -22.12
C ALA A 97 5.86 6.24 -21.23
N GLU A 98 5.99 6.06 -19.91
CA GLU A 98 6.34 7.15 -18.97
C GLU A 98 7.75 7.71 -19.26
N ILE A 99 8.74 6.85 -19.49
CA ILE A 99 10.12 7.24 -19.84
C ILE A 99 10.14 8.06 -21.14
N VAL A 100 9.45 7.59 -22.18
CA VAL A 100 9.35 8.29 -23.47
C VAL A 100 8.60 9.62 -23.33
N ALA A 101 7.56 9.70 -22.48
CA ALA A 101 6.86 10.95 -22.20
C ALA A 101 7.79 11.98 -21.53
N TRP A 102 8.60 11.57 -20.55
CA TRP A 102 9.59 12.45 -19.92
C TRP A 102 10.72 12.84 -20.88
N LEU A 103 11.24 11.92 -21.70
CA LEU A 103 12.29 12.21 -22.68
C LEU A 103 11.88 13.23 -23.76
N ARG A 104 10.58 13.38 -24.05
CA ARG A 104 10.05 14.41 -24.95
C ARG A 104 10.02 15.81 -24.32
N ALA A 105 9.92 15.91 -23.00
CA ALA A 105 9.82 17.17 -22.26
C ALA A 105 10.50 17.04 -20.89
N PRO A 106 11.85 16.91 -20.86
CA PRO A 106 12.57 16.63 -19.63
C PRO A 106 12.53 17.84 -18.70
N TRP A 107 12.00 17.64 -17.50
CA TRP A 107 12.00 18.63 -16.42
C TRP A 107 12.63 18.05 -15.15
N GLY A 108 13.36 18.90 -14.42
CA GLY A 108 14.11 18.53 -13.22
C GLY A 108 15.56 18.14 -13.48
N PRO A 109 16.23 17.47 -12.52
CA PRO A 109 17.63 17.08 -12.63
C PRO A 109 17.88 16.19 -13.85
N PRO A 110 19.02 16.37 -14.56
CA PRO A 110 19.37 15.54 -15.71
C PRO A 110 19.71 14.11 -15.27
N VAL A 111 18.99 13.13 -15.82
CA VAL A 111 19.22 11.70 -15.56
C VAL A 111 19.24 10.95 -16.88
N ALA A 112 20.20 10.03 -17.03
CA ALA A 112 20.35 9.21 -18.23
C ALA A 112 19.35 8.03 -18.24
N LEU A 113 18.09 8.33 -18.57
CA LEU A 113 17.04 7.32 -18.73
C LEU A 113 17.08 6.68 -20.12
N ARG A 114 16.78 5.37 -20.18
CA ARG A 114 16.63 4.58 -21.40
C ARG A 114 15.41 3.68 -21.25
N GLN A 115 14.78 3.34 -22.37
CA GLN A 115 13.74 2.32 -22.40
C GLN A 115 14.34 0.95 -22.07
N VAL A 116 13.57 0.13 -21.36
CA VAL A 116 13.91 -1.26 -21.05
C VAL A 116 13.41 -2.15 -22.19
N ASP A 117 14.22 -3.12 -22.61
CA ASP A 117 13.79 -4.12 -23.60
C ASP A 117 12.73 -5.04 -22.98
N VAL A 118 11.55 -5.07 -23.61
CA VAL A 118 10.36 -5.79 -23.12
C VAL A 118 10.55 -7.31 -23.19
N GLU A 119 11.18 -7.82 -24.25
CA GLU A 119 11.37 -9.25 -24.44
C GLU A 119 12.54 -9.78 -23.61
N ALA A 120 13.61 -8.99 -23.47
CA ALA A 120 14.70 -9.33 -22.54
C ALA A 120 14.19 -9.40 -21.09
N ALA A 121 13.41 -8.41 -20.64
CA ALA A 121 12.84 -8.39 -19.29
C ALA A 121 11.90 -9.58 -19.03
N ALA A 122 11.08 -9.97 -20.01
CA ALA A 122 10.22 -11.16 -19.93
C ALA A 122 11.02 -12.47 -19.87
N ALA A 123 12.07 -12.59 -20.70
CA ALA A 123 12.96 -13.76 -20.71
C ALA A 123 13.71 -13.92 -19.37
N ASP A 124 14.25 -12.83 -18.82
CA ASP A 124 14.95 -12.82 -17.54
C ASP A 124 14.03 -13.18 -16.37
N TRP A 125 12.80 -12.65 -16.35
CA TRP A 125 11.78 -13.01 -15.36
C TRP A 125 11.43 -14.51 -15.42
N LEU A 126 11.25 -15.05 -16.63
CA LEU A 126 10.94 -16.46 -16.84
C LEU A 126 12.11 -17.37 -16.43
N ALA A 127 13.36 -16.93 -16.65
CA ALA A 127 14.55 -17.61 -16.16
C ALA A 127 14.62 -17.63 -14.63
N ARG A 128 14.40 -16.50 -13.95
CA ARG A 128 14.35 -16.43 -12.47
C ARG A 128 13.26 -17.35 -11.90
N ARG A 129 12.07 -17.36 -12.51
CA ARG A 129 10.94 -18.27 -12.17
C ARG A 129 11.32 -19.74 -12.25
N ARG A 130 11.96 -20.17 -13.34
CA ARG A 130 12.40 -21.58 -13.53
C ARG A 130 13.44 -22.00 -12.49
N THR A 131 14.39 -21.13 -12.17
CA THR A 131 15.39 -21.38 -11.13
C THR A 131 14.76 -21.48 -9.74
N GLY A 132 13.80 -20.60 -9.41
CA GLY A 132 13.07 -20.64 -8.14
C GLY A 132 12.16 -21.86 -7.97
N ALA A 133 11.58 -22.37 -9.06
CA ALA A 133 10.82 -23.63 -9.06
C ALA A 133 11.71 -24.89 -9.03
N GLY A 134 13.04 -24.73 -9.16
CA GLY A 134 14.02 -25.80 -9.30
C GLY A 134 14.41 -26.56 -8.01
N THR A 135 13.75 -26.28 -6.88
CA THR A 135 13.92 -27.05 -5.63
C THR A 135 12.74 -28.01 -5.44
N PRO A 136 12.77 -29.22 -6.03
CA PRO A 136 11.82 -30.26 -5.66
C PRO A 136 12.10 -30.71 -4.22
N ALA A 137 11.21 -30.38 -3.30
CA ALA A 137 11.10 -31.11 -2.05
C ALA A 137 10.86 -32.59 -2.39
N GLY A 138 11.66 -33.48 -1.81
CA GLY A 138 11.69 -34.87 -2.23
C GLY A 138 10.37 -35.60 -2.00
N THR A 139 9.86 -36.23 -3.07
CA THR A 139 8.97 -37.39 -2.94
C THR A 139 9.66 -38.57 -3.60
N ALA A 140 10.32 -39.38 -2.79
CA ALA A 140 10.61 -40.75 -3.15
C ALA A 140 9.26 -41.49 -3.23
N ALA A 141 8.82 -41.83 -4.44
CA ALA A 141 7.71 -42.74 -4.68
C ALA A 141 8.24 -43.87 -5.57
N GLU A 142 8.84 -44.86 -4.91
CA GLU A 142 9.32 -46.11 -5.49
C GLU A 142 8.15 -46.89 -6.13
N PRO A 143 8.30 -47.45 -7.34
CA PRO A 143 7.20 -48.14 -8.03
C PRO A 143 6.95 -49.53 -7.44
N ALA A 144 5.98 -49.62 -6.53
CA ALA A 144 5.52 -50.90 -5.99
C ALA A 144 4.91 -51.80 -7.09
N THR A 145 5.40 -53.03 -7.18
CA THR A 145 4.87 -54.07 -8.08
C THR A 145 3.86 -54.95 -7.32
N PRO A 146 2.65 -55.23 -7.86
CA PRO A 146 1.66 -56.05 -7.17
C PRO A 146 1.75 -57.55 -7.54
N ALA A 147 1.84 -58.44 -6.54
CA ALA A 147 1.64 -59.88 -6.70
C ALA A 147 1.23 -60.55 -5.38
N GLY A 148 0.30 -61.52 -5.43
CA GLY A 148 0.21 -62.58 -4.39
C GLY A 148 -1.02 -62.58 -3.47
N THR A 149 -2.13 -63.13 -3.99
CA THR A 149 -3.38 -63.54 -3.33
C THR A 149 -3.23 -64.44 -2.08
N ALA A 150 -4.30 -64.43 -1.24
CA ALA A 150 -4.79 -65.46 -0.29
C ALA A 150 -4.50 -65.21 1.21
N ALA A 151 -5.33 -65.59 2.18
CA ALA A 151 -6.75 -65.99 2.32
C ALA A 151 -6.95 -66.33 3.82
N GLY A 152 -8.12 -66.05 4.43
CA GLY A 152 -8.42 -66.50 5.80
C GLY A 152 -9.39 -65.63 6.60
N ALA A 153 -10.67 -66.00 6.63
CA ALA A 153 -11.66 -65.50 7.59
C ALA A 153 -11.60 -66.36 8.89
N THR A 154 -12.18 -65.99 10.05
CA THR A 154 -13.63 -66.13 10.31
C THR A 154 -13.96 -65.79 11.80
N THR A 155 -15.02 -64.98 12.08
CA THR A 155 -15.88 -65.00 13.32
C THR A 155 -15.24 -64.62 14.68
N ARG A 156 -15.84 -63.93 15.69
CA ARG A 156 -17.15 -63.29 16.04
C ARG A 156 -16.82 -62.09 17.00
N ALA A 157 -17.69 -61.22 17.54
CA ALA A 157 -19.15 -61.07 17.61
C ALA A 157 -19.55 -59.56 17.73
N ALA A 158 -20.68 -59.25 18.39
CA ALA A 158 -21.20 -57.93 18.76
C ALA A 158 -22.02 -58.07 20.10
N PRO A 159 -22.76 -57.08 20.66
CA PRO A 159 -22.94 -55.66 20.27
C PRO A 159 -23.01 -54.63 21.44
N ALA A 160 -23.36 -53.37 21.07
CA ALA A 160 -24.20 -52.40 21.81
C ALA A 160 -23.64 -51.52 22.96
N ALA A 161 -23.58 -50.20 22.73
CA ALA A 161 -24.38 -49.19 23.44
C ALA A 161 -24.33 -47.81 22.72
N GLU A 162 -25.50 -47.21 22.45
CA GLU A 162 -25.66 -45.79 22.05
C GLU A 162 -25.92 -44.91 23.31
N PRO A 163 -26.46 -43.68 23.22
CA PRO A 163 -25.69 -42.46 22.95
C PRO A 163 -25.81 -41.42 24.09
N ALA A 164 -24.87 -40.46 24.15
CA ALA A 164 -24.96 -39.31 25.06
C ALA A 164 -25.12 -37.99 24.29
N THR A 165 -26.37 -37.51 24.25
CA THR A 165 -26.81 -36.20 23.76
C THR A 165 -26.07 -35.05 24.44
N GLY A 166 -25.65 -34.02 23.69
CA GLY A 166 -24.88 -32.90 24.26
C GLY A 166 -24.69 -31.69 23.35
N ALA A 167 -25.73 -31.27 22.63
CA ALA A 167 -25.68 -30.04 21.83
C ALA A 167 -25.83 -28.79 22.72
N THR A 168 -24.85 -27.88 22.72
CA THR A 168 -25.08 -26.46 23.07
C THR A 168 -24.09 -25.54 22.37
N THR A 169 -24.62 -24.69 21.50
CA THR A 169 -23.96 -23.49 20.97
C THR A 169 -23.99 -22.35 22.01
N PRO A 170 -22.96 -21.49 22.02
CA PRO A 170 -23.21 -20.05 22.16
C PRO A 170 -22.54 -19.30 20.99
N THR A 171 -23.30 -18.66 20.08
CA THR A 171 -24.00 -17.38 20.25
C THR A 171 -23.04 -16.20 20.20
N SER A 172 -22.99 -15.53 19.05
CA SER A 172 -22.28 -14.27 18.86
C SER A 172 -22.95 -13.10 19.60
N PRO A 173 -22.18 -12.15 20.15
CA PRO A 173 -22.71 -10.84 20.52
C PRO A 173 -22.98 -9.96 19.27
N PRO A 174 -23.86 -8.95 19.36
CA PRO A 174 -24.41 -8.25 18.20
C PRO A 174 -23.49 -7.17 17.59
N ARG A 175 -23.77 -6.85 16.32
CA ARG A 175 -23.13 -5.78 15.54
C ARG A 175 -23.58 -4.40 16.03
N SER A 176 -22.64 -3.57 16.48
CA SER A 176 -22.90 -2.14 16.72
C SER A 176 -23.09 -1.38 15.41
N SER A 177 -24.33 -1.01 15.10
CA SER A 177 -24.67 -0.17 13.95
C SER A 177 -24.30 1.31 14.19
N SER A 178 -23.15 1.76 13.69
CA SER A 178 -22.85 3.19 13.61
C SER A 178 -23.47 3.83 12.37
N ARG A 179 -24.22 4.90 12.59
CA ARG A 179 -25.09 5.56 11.61
C ARG A 179 -24.31 6.59 10.80
N SER A 180 -24.22 6.44 9.49
CA SER A 180 -23.58 7.43 8.62
C SER A 180 -24.32 8.78 8.62
N PRO A 181 -23.62 9.91 8.81
CA PRO A 181 -24.07 11.21 8.28
C PRO A 181 -23.74 11.27 6.78
N ARG A 182 -24.75 11.52 5.95
CA ARG A 182 -24.54 11.80 4.52
C ARG A 182 -24.04 13.24 4.34
N GLY A 183 -23.16 13.47 3.36
CA GLY A 183 -23.10 14.78 2.70
C GLY A 183 -21.81 15.62 2.82
N ALA A 184 -20.62 15.02 2.83
CA ALA A 184 -19.40 15.78 2.52
C ALA A 184 -19.35 16.10 1.01
N ARG A 185 -19.57 17.37 0.63
CA ARG A 185 -19.37 17.83 -0.76
C ARG A 185 -17.87 17.89 -1.04
N ARG A 186 -17.38 17.08 -1.97
CA ARG A 186 -15.98 17.07 -2.42
C ARG A 186 -15.65 18.41 -3.09
N TRP A 187 -14.68 19.14 -2.55
CA TRP A 187 -14.14 20.35 -3.17
C TRP A 187 -13.32 19.98 -4.42
N ASN A 188 -13.46 20.74 -5.50
CA ASN A 188 -12.77 20.50 -6.78
C ASN A 188 -12.00 21.76 -7.22
N PRO A 189 -10.66 21.78 -7.18
CA PRO A 189 -9.87 22.99 -7.46
C PRO A 189 -9.79 23.39 -8.94
N PHE A 190 -10.41 22.65 -9.87
CA PHE A 190 -10.34 22.91 -11.32
C PHE A 190 -11.65 23.34 -11.98
N ALA A 191 -12.66 23.75 -11.21
CA ALA A 191 -13.90 24.30 -11.76
C ALA A 191 -13.69 25.71 -12.34
N ARG A 192 -13.32 25.80 -13.62
CA ARG A 192 -13.45 27.04 -14.40
C ARG A 192 -14.92 27.39 -14.56
N HIS A 193 -15.25 28.65 -14.31
CA HIS A 193 -16.51 29.29 -14.69
C HIS A 193 -16.21 30.46 -15.65
N PRO A 194 -17.19 30.89 -16.47
CA PRO A 194 -16.95 31.35 -17.84
C PRO A 194 -16.31 32.74 -17.95
#